data_AF-A0A8D0L6H4-F1
#
_entry.id   AF-A0A8D0L6H4-F1
#
_cell.length_a   1.000
_cell.length_b   1.000
_cell.length_c   1.000
_cell.angle_alpha   90.00
_cell.angle_beta   90.00
_cell.angle_gamma   90.00
#
_symmetry.space_group_name_H-M   'P 1'
#
loop_
_entity.id
_entity.type
_entity.pdbx_description
1 polymer ?
#
loop_
_entity_poly.entity_id
_entity_poly.type
_entity_poly.pdbx_seq_one_letter_code
_entity_poly.pdbx_strand_id
1 'polypeptide(L)' 'MEADPTHSEEMPSLLWGLDPVFSAFARLYIKDIHGMKESKQVSGIFFYNGHPIRQVDVVGTVVLTKERDA' A
#
# COMPACT_ATOMS: atom_id res chain seq x y z
N MET A 1 -2.39 -19.96 27.26
CA MET A 1 -1.64 -18.87 26.61
C MET A 1 -2.66 -17.89 26.12
N GLU A 2 -2.87 -16.82 26.89
CA GLU A 2 -3.76 -15.71 26.54
C GLU A 2 -3.14 -14.94 25.36
N ALA A 3 -3.97 -14.59 24.37
CA ALA A 3 -3.55 -13.79 23.24
C ALA A 3 -3.34 -12.35 23.71
N ASP A 4 -2.11 -11.86 23.58
CA ASP A 4 -1.70 -10.49 23.88
C ASP A 4 -2.37 -9.54 22.87
N PRO A 5 -3.21 -8.56 23.27
CA PRO A 5 -4.05 -7.77 22.36
C PRO A 5 -3.29 -6.62 21.68
N THR A 6 -1.95 -6.64 21.68
CA THR A 6 -1.10 -5.50 21.30
C THR A 6 -0.54 -5.55 19.88
N HIS A 7 -0.89 -6.57 19.10
CA HIS A 7 -0.63 -6.59 17.67
C HIS A 7 -1.97 -6.68 16.94
N SER A 8 -2.43 -5.56 16.39
CA SER A 8 -3.26 -5.60 15.19
C SER A 8 -2.44 -6.32 14.12
N GLU A 9 -2.49 -7.65 14.13
CA GLU A 9 -1.82 -8.49 13.15
C GLU A 9 -2.28 -8.01 11.78
N GLU A 10 -1.32 -7.53 10.99
CA GLU A 10 -1.59 -7.10 9.62
C GLU A 10 -2.40 -8.20 8.92
N MET A 11 -3.41 -7.81 8.15
CA MET A 11 -4.32 -8.77 7.51
C MET A 11 -3.49 -9.85 6.82
N PRO A 12 -3.74 -11.15 7.07
CA PRO A 12 -2.92 -12.22 6.48
C PRO A 12 -2.84 -12.09 4.96
N SER A 13 -1.65 -12.25 4.40
CA SER A 13 -1.39 -12.10 2.96
C SER A 13 -2.28 -12.95 2.05
N LEU A 14 -2.69 -14.13 2.52
CA LEU A 14 -3.64 -15.02 1.85
C LEU A 14 -5.02 -14.37 1.58
N LEU A 15 -5.41 -13.38 2.39
CA LEU A 15 -6.72 -12.73 2.33
C LEU A 15 -6.72 -11.43 1.52
N TRP A 16 -5.55 -10.93 1.10
CA TRP A 16 -5.47 -9.64 0.37
C TRP A 16 -6.23 -9.64 -0.94
N GLY A 17 -6.26 -10.77 -1.65
CA GLY A 17 -7.01 -10.89 -2.91
C GLY A 17 -8.53 -10.81 -2.77
N LEU A 18 -9.06 -10.89 -1.55
CA LEU A 18 -10.48 -10.69 -1.27
C LEU A 18 -10.85 -9.19 -1.19
N ASP A 19 -9.86 -8.32 -0.99
CA ASP A 19 -10.06 -6.89 -1.02
C ASP A 19 -10.09 -6.40 -2.48
N PRO A 20 -11.20 -5.79 -2.95
CA PRO A 20 -11.30 -5.31 -4.32
C PRO A 20 -10.24 -4.24 -4.67
N VAL A 21 -9.74 -3.52 -3.67
CA VAL A 21 -8.71 -2.48 -3.87
C VAL A 21 -7.36 -3.10 -4.21
N PHE A 22 -7.08 -4.33 -3.76
CA PHE A 22 -5.78 -4.98 -3.97
C PHE A 22 -5.43 -5.20 -5.44
N SER A 23 -6.44 -5.49 -6.27
CA SER A 23 -6.29 -5.73 -7.71
C SER A 23 -6.56 -4.48 -8.55
N ALA A 24 -6.94 -3.37 -7.93
CA ALA A 24 -7.27 -2.13 -8.61
C ALA A 24 -6.13 -1.11 -8.52
N PHE A 25 -6.18 -0.09 -9.38
CA PHE A 25 -5.34 1.09 -9.26
C PHE A 25 -6.00 2.08 -8.29
N ALA A 26 -5.52 2.12 -7.06
CA ALA A 26 -6.06 3.01 -6.04
C ALA A 26 -5.64 4.46 -6.30
N ARG A 27 -6.62 5.35 -6.52
CA ARG A 27 -6.34 6.78 -6.67
C ARG A 27 -6.12 7.39 -5.29
N LEU A 28 -4.87 7.76 -4.99
CA LEU A 28 -4.46 8.26 -3.68
C LEU A 28 -3.68 9.57 -3.81
N TYR A 29 -3.70 10.37 -2.73
CA TYR A 29 -2.86 11.55 -2.66
C TYR A 29 -1.40 11.14 -2.44
N ILE A 30 -0.48 11.86 -3.07
CA ILE A 30 0.97 11.65 -2.88
C ILE A 30 1.38 11.76 -1.40
N LYS A 31 0.72 12.67 -0.65
CA LYS A 31 0.93 12.82 0.79
C LYS A 31 0.64 11.52 1.55
N ASP A 32 -0.46 10.86 1.21
CA ASP A 32 -0.87 9.63 1.87
C ASP A 32 0.06 8.48 1.46
N ILE A 33 0.44 8.43 0.17
CA ILE A 33 1.41 7.44 -0.34
C ILE A 33 2.73 7.51 0.42
N HIS A 34 3.24 8.71 0.69
CA HIS A 34 4.48 8.87 1.44
C HIS A 34 4.38 8.44 2.91
N GLY A 35 3.18 8.53 3.51
CA GLY A 35 2.93 8.16 4.90
C GLY A 35 2.47 6.72 5.10
N MET A 36 2.22 5.96 4.02
CA MET A 36 1.74 4.59 4.13
C MET A 36 2.81 3.68 4.75
N LYS A 37 2.35 2.76 5.59
CA LYS A 37 3.20 1.74 6.19
C LYS A 37 3.33 0.55 5.25
N GLU A 38 4.56 0.12 5.00
CA GLU A 38 4.83 -1.12 4.26
C GLU A 38 4.46 -2.35 5.11
N SER A 39 3.95 -3.38 4.44
CA SER A 39 3.63 -4.68 5.02
C SER A 39 4.89 -5.36 5.53
N LYS A 40 4.79 -6.00 6.71
CA LYS A 40 5.87 -6.83 7.25
C LYS A 40 5.95 -8.20 6.58
N GLN A 41 4.86 -8.64 5.94
CA GLN A 41 4.77 -9.98 5.36
C GLN A 41 5.37 -10.04 3.95
N VAL A 42 5.14 -9.01 3.14
CA VAL A 42 5.57 -8.96 1.73
C VAL A 42 5.98 -7.53 1.39
N SER A 43 7.20 -7.36 0.89
CA SER A 43 7.68 -6.04 0.44
C SER A 43 6.93 -5.55 -0.80
N GLY A 44 6.78 -4.23 -0.90
CA GLY A 44 6.05 -3.59 -2.00
C GLY A 44 4.53 -3.58 -1.84
N ILE A 45 3.99 -4.10 -0.74
CA ILE A 45 2.58 -3.94 -0.35
C ILE A 45 2.51 -2.94 0.79
N PHE A 46 1.60 -1.97 0.67
CA PHE A 46 1.40 -0.92 1.65
C PHE A 46 -0.01 -1.00 2.22
N PHE A 47 -0.22 -0.52 3.44
CA PHE A 47 -1.56 -0.47 4.03
C PHE A 47 -2.07 0.96 4.15
N TYR A 48 -3.26 1.19 3.58
CA TYR A 48 -4.03 2.40 3.77
C TYR A 48 -5.35 2.08 4.45
N ASN A 49 -5.53 2.54 5.68
CA ASN A 49 -6.72 2.25 6.48
C ASN A 49 -7.06 0.74 6.56
N GLY A 50 -6.05 -0.13 6.61
CA GLY A 50 -6.21 -1.58 6.64
C GLY A 50 -6.39 -2.26 5.27
N HIS A 51 -6.56 -1.48 4.19
CA HIS A 51 -6.63 -2.02 2.83
C HIS A 51 -5.21 -2.23 2.26
N PRO A 52 -4.91 -3.41 1.70
CA PRO A 52 -3.62 -3.67 1.07
C PRO A 52 -3.57 -3.00 -0.31
N ILE A 53 -2.64 -2.07 -0.48
CA ILE A 53 -2.41 -1.29 -1.69
C ILE A 53 -1.15 -1.81 -2.38
N ARG A 54 -1.33 -2.27 -3.62
CA ARG A 54 -0.25 -2.76 -4.49
C ARG A 54 0.06 -1.80 -5.64
N GLN A 55 -0.97 -1.17 -6.19
CA GLN A 55 -0.88 -0.28 -7.35
C GLN A 55 -1.63 1.00 -7.06
N VAL A 56 -1.04 2.12 -7.47
CA VAL A 56 -1.63 3.45 -7.29
C VAL A 56 -1.74 4.17 -8.63
N ASP A 57 -2.75 5.00 -8.75
CA ASP A 57 -2.92 5.95 -9.85
C ASP A 57 -2.83 7.38 -9.28
N VAL A 58 -1.99 8.22 -9.89
CA VAL A 58 -1.69 9.57 -9.40
C VAL A 58 -1.83 10.56 -10.55
N VAL A 59 -2.52 11.67 -10.28
CA VAL A 59 -2.68 12.77 -11.22
C VAL A 59 -2.06 14.03 -10.62
N GLY A 60 -1.23 14.72 -11.41
CA GLY A 60 -0.56 15.95 -10.98
C GLY A 60 0.17 16.65 -12.12
N THR A 61 0.83 17.75 -11.77
CA THR A 61 1.62 18.55 -12.72
C THR A 61 3.04 18.02 -12.78
N VAL A 62 3.59 17.84 -13.99
CA VAL A 62 5.01 17.51 -14.17
C VAL A 62 5.86 18.74 -13.84
N VAL A 63 6.72 18.63 -12.82
CA VAL A 63 7.58 19.74 -12.35
C VAL A 63 9.05 19.57 -12.72
N LEU A 64 9.49 18.34 -13.02
CA LEU A 64 10.86 18.03 -13.38
C LEU A 64 10.87 16.81 -14.31
N THR A 65 11.69 16.87 -15.35
CA THR A 65 11.99 15.73 -16.22
C THR A 65 13.47 15.39 -16.12
N LYS A 66 13.80 14.14 -15.77
CA LYS A 66 15.17 13.63 -15.73
C LYS A 66 15.22 12.31 -16.48
N GLU A 67 15.89 12.31 -17.62
CA GLU A 67 16.10 11.12 -18.44
C GLU A 67 17.21 10.24 -17.84
N ARG A 68 17.08 8.93 -18.01
CA ARG A 68 18.09 7.92 -17.65
C ARG A 68 18.21 6.93 -18.80
N ASP A 69 19.43 6.54 -19.14
CA ASP A 69 19.68 5.49 -20.13
C ASP A 69 19.17 4.13 -19.63
N ALA A 70 18.68 3.30 -20.56
CA ALA A 70 18.02 2.01 -20.30
C ALA A 70 18.99 0.84 -20.13
#